data_AF-A0AAW8BDU5-F1
#
_entry.id   AF-A0AAW8BDU5-F1
#
_cell.length_a   1.000
_cell.length_b   1.000
_cell.length_c   1.000
_cell.angle_alpha   90.00
_cell.angle_beta   90.00
_cell.angle_gamma   90.00
#
_symmetry.space_group_name_H-M   'P 1'
#
loop_
_entity.id
_entity.type
_entity.pdbx_description
1 polymer ?
#
loop_
_entity_poly.entity_id
_entity_poly.type
_entity_poly.pdbx_seq_one_letter_code
_entity_poly.pdbx_strand_id
1 'polypeptide(L)'
;MFLDLIKLYNKQKDSGRVPLEDFNTECFANILNLYPDIKEDFVTNFFSLPADNYKVITQLNKNLPDTQNCIIDLVFIGKENACLIECKVESSEGWEQLSRYSQVLDTYYHDKTKFLFYLTKYSDVKNLNGEYNEFNYRQFRWYEVAKFLKVFSTTNPLVNDHLKFLKFYNMAQDNTLKSVNLIAMEHLMKTIEISEFHLENSAQNFKNFFGLIRGNSNFSWGQIRGHNRICKHNFGILKSKSGKGSEILYSIQLVKLQLNVHIYVSSDHEQFKSFNDIICDPKVYNHEIFDHGSSINVREDLGMFLNDENADKNINEWFIKSFGLMKNLIVQNPQMDWNI
;
A
#
# COMPACT_ATOMS: atom_id res chain seq x y z
N MET A 1 -16.44 20.09 15.22
CA MET A 1 -16.03 19.16 14.15
C MET A 1 -16.25 19.73 12.76
N PHE A 2 -17.46 19.67 12.16
CA PHE A 2 -17.64 20.11 10.77
C PHE A 2 -17.25 21.58 10.55
N LEU A 3 -17.55 22.48 11.50
CA LEU A 3 -17.14 23.88 11.42
C LEU A 3 -15.61 24.04 11.45
N ASP A 4 -14.90 23.21 12.19
CA ASP A 4 -13.44 23.27 12.30
C ASP A 4 -12.78 22.71 11.03
N LEU A 5 -13.34 21.64 10.46
CA LEU A 5 -12.94 21.14 9.15
C LEU A 5 -13.23 22.15 8.02
N ILE A 6 -14.35 22.86 8.06
CA ILE A 6 -14.66 23.93 7.11
C ILE A 6 -13.68 25.10 7.25
N LYS A 7 -13.34 25.50 8.49
CA LYS A 7 -12.32 26.53 8.74
C LYS A 7 -10.96 26.11 8.18
N LEU A 8 -10.55 24.87 8.42
CA LEU A 8 -9.31 24.31 7.89
C LEU A 8 -9.31 24.33 6.35
N TYR A 9 -10.39 23.86 5.72
CA TYR A 9 -10.55 23.91 4.27
C TYR A 9 -10.46 25.34 3.72
N ASN A 10 -11.15 26.29 4.34
CA ASN A 10 -11.13 27.68 3.90
C ASN A 10 -9.75 28.33 4.05
N LYS A 11 -9.00 27.99 5.10
CA LYS A 11 -7.61 28.46 5.30
C LYS A 11 -6.67 27.95 4.21
N GLN A 12 -6.95 26.79 3.64
CA GLN A 12 -6.12 26.13 2.61
C GLN A 12 -6.72 26.26 1.19
N LYS A 13 -7.70 27.15 1.00
CA LYS A 13 -8.40 27.29 -0.28
C LYS A 13 -7.47 27.71 -1.42
N ASP A 14 -6.46 28.54 -1.11
CA ASP A 14 -5.51 29.06 -2.10
C ASP A 14 -4.37 28.09 -2.42
N SER A 15 -4.07 27.13 -1.52
CA SER A 15 -3.08 26.07 -1.74
C SER A 15 -3.66 24.86 -2.48
N GLY A 16 -4.98 24.80 -2.63
CA GLY A 16 -5.71 23.77 -3.38
C GLY A 16 -5.76 22.40 -2.70
N ARG A 17 -5.14 22.22 -1.52
CA ARG A 17 -5.16 20.96 -0.74
C ARG A 17 -5.06 21.25 0.76
N VAL A 18 -5.96 20.66 1.54
CA VAL A 18 -5.81 20.56 2.99
C VAL A 18 -4.76 19.47 3.28
N PRO A 19 -3.69 19.76 4.04
CA PRO A 19 -2.74 18.74 4.45
C PRO A 19 -3.45 17.60 5.19
N LEU A 20 -3.10 16.36 4.86
CA LEU A 20 -3.70 15.18 5.47
C LEU A 20 -3.43 15.14 6.99
N GLU A 21 -2.25 15.60 7.40
CA GLU A 21 -1.87 15.83 8.80
C GLU A 21 -2.90 16.68 9.55
N ASP A 22 -3.15 17.90 9.07
CA ASP A 22 -4.05 18.85 9.74
C ASP A 22 -5.47 18.28 9.82
N PHE A 23 -5.97 17.70 8.73
CA PHE A 23 -7.31 17.12 8.68
C PHE A 23 -7.47 15.98 9.71
N ASN A 24 -6.48 15.11 9.78
CA ASN A 24 -6.49 13.99 10.72
C ASN A 24 -6.46 14.48 12.18
N THR A 25 -5.57 15.43 12.48
CA THR A 25 -5.42 16.03 13.81
C THR A 25 -6.70 16.74 14.25
N GLU A 26 -7.34 17.51 13.37
CA GLU A 26 -8.63 18.16 13.63
C GLU A 26 -9.75 17.16 13.91
N CYS A 27 -9.86 16.10 13.11
CA CYS A 27 -10.85 15.05 13.34
C CYS A 27 -10.64 14.40 14.71
N PHE A 28 -9.39 14.05 15.03
CA PHE A 28 -9.04 13.39 16.28
C PHE A 28 -9.32 14.27 17.50
N ALA A 29 -8.87 15.52 17.49
CA ALA A 29 -9.14 16.47 18.57
C ALA A 29 -10.65 16.70 18.79
N ASN A 30 -11.42 16.74 17.71
CA ASN A 30 -12.87 16.88 17.79
C ASN A 30 -13.56 15.67 18.41
N ILE A 31 -13.08 14.45 18.14
CA ILE A 31 -13.57 13.24 18.83
C ILE A 31 -13.35 13.38 20.34
N LEU A 32 -12.15 13.77 20.76
CA LEU A 32 -11.84 13.96 22.19
C LEU A 32 -12.71 15.07 22.82
N ASN A 33 -12.99 16.15 22.09
CA ASN A 33 -13.86 17.22 22.59
C ASN A 33 -15.34 16.81 22.68
N LEU A 34 -15.81 15.92 21.80
CA LEU A 34 -17.21 15.45 21.77
C LEU A 34 -17.50 14.33 22.76
N TYR A 35 -16.50 13.50 23.08
CA TYR A 35 -16.64 12.31 23.92
C TYR A 35 -15.71 12.40 25.15
N PRO A 36 -16.19 12.99 26.26
CA PRO A 36 -15.36 13.23 27.45
C PRO A 36 -14.78 11.96 28.08
N ASP A 37 -15.50 10.85 28.02
CA ASP A 37 -15.06 9.53 28.47
C ASP A 37 -13.87 9.01 27.66
N ILE A 38 -13.94 9.13 26.33
CA ILE A 38 -12.82 8.79 25.44
C ILE A 38 -11.63 9.70 25.72
N LYS A 39 -11.87 11.00 25.95
CA LYS A 39 -10.81 11.96 26.28
C LYS A 39 -10.12 11.63 27.59
N GLU A 40 -10.90 11.34 28.63
CA GLU A 40 -10.37 11.00 29.95
C GLU A 40 -9.51 9.73 29.89
N ASP A 41 -10.02 8.67 29.25
CA ASP A 41 -9.27 7.41 29.05
C ASP A 41 -8.01 7.63 28.19
N PHE A 42 -8.10 8.45 27.13
CA PHE A 42 -6.95 8.77 26.30
C PHE A 42 -5.86 9.52 27.05
N VAL A 43 -6.24 10.53 27.84
CA VAL A 43 -5.30 11.34 28.63
C VAL A 43 -4.65 10.49 29.73
N THR A 44 -5.47 9.75 30.49
CA THR A 44 -5.01 9.07 31.71
C THR A 44 -4.37 7.72 31.44
N ASN A 45 -4.91 6.92 30.52
CA ASN A 45 -4.44 5.56 30.30
C ASN A 45 -3.56 5.44 29.07
N PHE A 46 -3.93 6.07 27.95
CA PHE A 46 -3.11 6.00 26.73
C PHE A 46 -1.85 6.88 26.84
N PHE A 47 -2.00 8.16 27.17
CA PHE A 47 -0.88 9.08 27.32
C PHE A 47 -0.20 9.03 28.70
N SER A 48 -0.89 8.52 29.72
CA SER A 48 -0.45 8.57 31.12
C SER A 48 -0.12 9.98 31.62
N LEU A 49 -0.90 10.97 31.18
CA LEU A 49 -0.84 12.32 31.73
C LEU A 49 -1.48 12.35 33.13
N PRO A 50 -1.00 13.19 34.05
CA PRO A 50 -1.63 13.40 35.35
C PRO A 50 -3.08 13.88 35.20
N ALA A 51 -3.93 13.52 36.15
CA ALA A 51 -5.32 13.98 36.16
C ALA A 51 -5.39 15.52 36.22
N ASP A 52 -6.13 16.10 35.27
CA ASP A 52 -6.35 17.55 35.15
C ASP A 52 -7.60 17.80 34.29
N ASN A 53 -8.12 19.02 34.30
CA ASN A 53 -9.21 19.43 33.41
C ASN A 53 -8.66 19.92 32.07
N TYR A 54 -8.19 18.99 31.24
CA TYR A 54 -7.57 19.34 29.96
C TYR A 54 -8.57 19.86 28.93
N LYS A 55 -8.23 21.03 28.38
CA LYS A 55 -8.78 21.55 27.13
C LYS A 55 -7.94 21.05 25.95
N VAL A 56 -8.61 20.46 24.95
CA VAL A 56 -7.98 20.02 23.70
C VAL A 56 -8.07 21.13 22.66
N ILE A 57 -6.93 21.56 22.16
CA ILE A 57 -6.79 22.66 21.20
C ILE A 57 -5.92 22.18 20.04
N THR A 58 -6.25 22.58 18.83
CA THR A 58 -5.44 22.33 17.64
C THR A 58 -4.90 23.64 17.08
N GLN A 59 -3.80 23.56 16.33
CA GLN A 59 -3.24 24.67 15.55
C GLN A 59 -2.98 25.93 16.41
N LEU A 60 -2.49 25.74 17.64
CA LEU A 60 -2.25 26.83 18.59
C LEU A 60 -1.04 27.65 18.16
N ASN A 61 -1.22 28.93 17.85
CA ASN A 61 -0.11 29.81 17.50
C ASN A 61 0.52 30.45 18.76
N LYS A 62 1.84 30.37 18.86
CA LYS A 62 2.69 31.04 19.84
C LYS A 62 3.89 31.68 19.15
N ASN A 63 4.27 32.88 19.55
CA ASN A 63 5.41 33.59 18.98
C ASN A 63 6.62 33.43 19.89
N LEU A 64 7.70 32.86 19.39
CA LEU A 64 8.96 32.85 20.15
C LEU A 64 9.77 34.10 19.79
N PRO A 65 10.64 34.58 20.70
CA PRO A 65 11.45 35.79 20.47
C PRO A 65 12.25 35.74 19.16
N ASP A 66 12.84 34.57 18.86
CA ASP A 66 13.73 34.39 17.70
C ASP A 66 13.09 33.59 16.55
N THR A 67 11.89 33.03 16.76
CA THR A 67 11.12 32.34 15.70
C THR A 67 9.65 32.76 15.74
N GLN A 68 9.24 33.58 14.76
CA GLN A 68 7.83 33.90 14.60
C GLN A 68 7.04 32.68 14.12
N ASN A 69 5.74 32.64 14.46
CA ASN A 69 4.78 31.64 13.98
C ASN A 69 5.11 30.19 14.37
N CYS A 70 5.23 29.90 15.67
CA CYS A 70 5.23 28.52 16.14
C CYS A 70 3.76 28.06 16.26
N ILE A 71 3.31 27.25 15.32
CA ILE A 71 1.95 26.68 15.34
C ILE A 71 2.08 25.26 15.87
N ILE A 72 1.40 24.96 16.97
CA ILE A 72 1.37 23.63 17.60
C ILE A 72 0.17 22.85 17.10
N ASP A 73 0.40 21.65 16.57
CA ASP A 73 -0.64 20.82 15.94
C ASP A 73 -1.75 20.43 16.90
N LEU A 74 -1.40 19.87 18.06
CA LEU A 74 -2.34 19.40 19.07
C LEU A 74 -1.83 19.72 20.49
N VAL A 75 -2.74 20.19 21.33
CA VAL A 75 -2.41 20.73 22.65
C VAL A 75 -3.44 20.28 23.67
N PHE A 76 -2.96 19.83 24.83
CA PHE A 76 -3.76 19.60 26.03
C PHE A 76 -3.30 20.56 27.12
N ILE A 77 -4.11 21.57 27.46
CA ILE A 77 -3.80 22.49 28.57
C ILE A 77 -4.77 22.22 29.71
N GLY A 78 -4.21 21.83 30.85
CA GLY A 78 -4.88 21.77 32.14
C GLY A 78 -4.52 22.95 33.03
N LYS A 79 -4.93 22.88 34.30
CA LYS A 79 -4.60 23.88 35.32
C LYS A 79 -3.12 23.79 35.72
N GLU A 80 -2.64 22.58 35.96
CA GLU A 80 -1.29 22.30 36.49
C GLU A 80 -0.37 21.68 35.43
N ASN A 81 -0.93 21.24 34.30
CA ASN A 81 -0.20 20.48 33.26
C ASN A 81 -0.38 21.09 31.87
N ALA A 82 0.65 21.02 31.04
CA ALA A 82 0.60 21.36 29.62
C ALA A 82 1.29 20.29 28.78
N CYS A 83 0.58 19.79 27.77
CA CYS A 83 1.11 18.85 26.78
C CYS A 83 1.00 19.44 25.37
N LEU A 84 2.14 19.53 24.68
CA LEU A 84 2.22 19.91 23.27
C LEU A 84 2.56 18.68 22.45
N ILE A 85 1.90 18.51 21.31
CA ILE A 85 2.03 17.34 20.46
C ILE A 85 2.25 17.77 19.02
N GLU A 86 3.31 17.26 18.41
CA GLU A 86 3.56 17.35 16.97
C GLU A 86 2.96 16.13 16.25
N CYS A 87 2.23 16.35 15.17
CA CYS A 87 1.48 15.32 14.45
C CYS A 87 1.95 15.20 12.99
N LYS A 88 2.42 14.00 12.61
CA LYS A 88 2.92 13.71 11.25
C LYS A 88 2.23 12.51 10.62
N VAL A 89 1.99 12.58 9.31
CA VAL A 89 1.35 11.51 8.53
C VAL A 89 2.22 11.10 7.35
N GLU A 90 2.44 11.99 6.38
CA GLU A 90 3.23 11.68 5.17
C GLU A 90 4.58 12.39 5.14
N SER A 91 4.92 13.10 6.21
CA SER A 91 6.15 13.89 6.34
C SER A 91 6.91 13.53 7.61
N SER A 92 8.21 13.80 7.62
CA SER A 92 9.00 13.86 8.86
C SER A 92 8.67 15.16 9.60
N GLU A 93 9.16 15.26 10.83
CA GLU A 93 9.26 16.56 11.52
C GLU A 93 9.80 17.65 10.59
N GLY A 94 9.14 18.80 10.58
CA GLY A 94 9.61 20.01 9.93
C GLY A 94 10.77 20.64 10.71
N TRP A 95 11.30 21.75 10.20
CA TRP A 95 12.49 22.38 10.78
C TRP A 95 12.31 22.71 12.27
N GLU A 96 13.06 21.99 13.11
CA GLU A 96 13.18 22.17 14.57
C GLU A 96 11.85 22.31 15.33
N GLN A 97 10.77 21.65 14.86
CA GLN A 97 9.44 21.84 15.44
C GLN A 97 9.37 21.42 16.91
N LEU A 98 9.91 20.25 17.27
CA LEU A 98 9.91 19.77 18.66
C LEU A 98 10.75 20.68 19.58
N SER A 99 11.90 21.16 19.10
CA SER A 99 12.72 22.15 19.82
C SER A 99 11.98 23.47 20.03
N ARG A 100 11.24 23.94 19.02
CA ARG A 100 10.40 25.14 19.19
C ARG A 100 9.26 24.89 20.17
N TYR A 101 8.66 23.69 20.18
CA TYR A 101 7.59 23.38 21.14
C TYR A 101 8.12 23.30 22.56
N SER A 102 9.33 22.78 22.77
CA SER A 102 9.98 22.81 24.09
C SER A 102 10.21 24.24 24.58
N GLN A 103 10.69 25.13 23.71
CA GLN A 103 10.80 26.57 24.03
C GLN A 103 9.45 27.22 24.34
N VAL A 104 8.36 26.81 23.66
CA VAL A 104 7.00 27.27 23.97
C VAL A 104 6.58 26.80 25.37
N LEU A 105 6.86 25.55 25.75
CA LEU A 105 6.59 25.03 27.08
C LEU A 105 7.33 25.84 28.15
N ASP A 106 8.59 26.17 27.91
CA ASP A 106 9.39 26.98 28.84
C ASP A 106 8.93 28.42 28.93
N THR A 107 8.55 29.03 27.81
CA THR A 107 8.21 30.46 27.78
C THR A 107 6.79 30.70 28.31
N TYR A 108 5.82 29.91 27.85
CA TYR A 108 4.41 30.18 28.06
C TYR A 108 3.76 29.34 29.14
N TYR A 109 4.40 28.26 29.57
CA TYR A 109 3.87 27.29 30.53
C TYR A 109 4.91 26.94 31.61
N HIS A 110 5.75 27.91 32.01
CA HIS A 110 6.80 27.74 33.00
C HIS A 110 6.30 27.32 34.39
N ASP A 111 5.04 27.65 34.70
CA ASP A 111 4.35 27.33 35.95
C ASP A 111 3.74 25.92 35.97
N LYS A 112 3.82 25.17 34.88
CA LYS A 112 3.14 23.87 34.71
C LYS A 112 4.12 22.71 34.61
N THR A 113 3.62 21.51 34.88
CA THR A 113 4.30 20.28 34.48
C THR A 113 4.21 20.14 32.96
N LYS A 114 5.37 19.94 32.31
CA LYS A 114 5.52 20.02 30.85
C LYS A 114 5.63 18.64 30.24
N PHE A 115 4.86 18.44 29.17
CA PHE A 115 4.84 17.22 28.37
C PHE A 115 5.01 17.58 26.89
N LEU A 116 5.92 16.89 26.21
CA LEU A 116 6.15 17.04 24.78
C LEU A 116 6.01 15.69 24.10
N PHE A 117 4.99 15.52 23.25
CA PHE A 117 4.78 14.27 22.54
C PHE A 117 4.96 14.41 21.03
N TYR A 118 5.29 13.29 20.39
CA TYR A 118 5.35 13.18 18.94
C TYR A 118 4.46 12.03 18.47
N LEU A 119 3.57 12.31 17.52
CA LEU A 119 2.63 11.34 16.96
C LEU A 119 2.84 11.23 15.45
N THR A 120 3.27 10.06 14.98
CA THR A 120 3.67 9.90 13.57
C THR A 120 3.18 8.58 12.95
N LYS A 121 2.99 8.53 11.63
CA LYS A 121 2.57 7.32 10.92
C LYS A 121 3.72 6.32 10.78
N TYR A 122 4.89 6.81 10.39
CA TYR A 122 6.06 6.00 10.04
C TYR A 122 7.09 5.96 11.16
N SER A 123 8.06 5.04 11.06
CA SER A 123 9.16 4.95 12.02
C SER A 123 10.14 6.11 11.93
N ASP A 124 9.86 7.18 12.68
CA ASP A 124 10.72 8.38 12.80
C ASP A 124 11.09 8.63 14.28
N VAL A 125 12.10 7.93 14.80
CA VAL A 125 12.45 7.97 16.24
C VAL A 125 13.13 9.30 16.59
N LYS A 126 12.64 9.97 17.63
CA LYS A 126 13.21 11.23 18.15
C LYS A 126 13.67 11.06 19.59
N ASN A 127 14.34 12.09 20.11
CA ASN A 127 14.87 12.13 21.48
C ASN A 127 15.90 11.04 21.79
N LEU A 128 16.71 10.61 20.82
CA LEU A 128 17.71 9.55 21.01
C LEU A 128 18.80 9.96 22.04
N ASN A 129 19.10 11.25 22.11
CA ASN A 129 20.10 11.80 23.03
C ASN A 129 19.50 12.30 24.35
N GLY A 130 18.19 12.15 24.57
CA GLY A 130 17.51 12.62 25.77
C GLY A 130 17.34 14.14 25.85
N GLU A 131 17.47 14.86 24.74
CA GLU A 131 17.33 16.32 24.63
C GLU A 131 15.96 16.88 25.08
N TYR A 132 14.92 16.03 25.15
CA TYR A 132 13.58 16.41 25.59
C TYR A 132 13.14 15.72 26.89
N ASN A 133 14.06 15.11 27.64
CA ASN A 133 13.72 14.36 28.85
C ASN A 133 13.08 15.22 29.94
N GLU A 134 13.47 16.50 30.03
CA GLU A 134 12.88 17.46 30.98
C GLU A 134 11.40 17.78 30.68
N PHE A 135 10.94 17.52 29.45
CA PHE A 135 9.56 17.69 29.02
C PHE A 135 8.79 16.36 29.00
N ASN A 136 9.20 15.37 29.80
CA ASN A 136 8.53 14.07 29.90
C ASN A 136 8.25 13.44 28.53
N TYR A 137 9.21 13.52 27.61
CA TYR A 137 8.98 13.23 26.19
C TYR A 137 8.49 11.80 25.94
N ARG A 138 7.50 11.67 25.06
CA ARG A 138 7.01 10.37 24.57
C ARG A 138 6.69 10.42 23.09
N GLN A 139 6.74 9.26 22.45
CA GLN A 139 6.44 9.12 21.04
C GLN A 139 5.45 8.00 20.81
N PHE A 140 4.49 8.26 19.93
CA PHE A 140 3.41 7.35 19.58
C PHE A 140 3.26 7.23 18.06
N ARG A 141 2.55 6.18 17.64
CA ARG A 141 2.17 5.95 16.25
C ARG A 141 0.67 6.07 16.07
N TRP A 142 0.24 6.53 14.90
CA TRP A 142 -1.19 6.60 14.58
C TRP A 142 -1.90 5.23 14.66
N TYR A 143 -1.19 4.11 14.44
CA TYR A 143 -1.79 2.78 14.60
C TYR A 143 -2.12 2.48 16.06
N GLU A 144 -1.38 3.04 17.01
CA GLU A 144 -1.63 2.88 18.45
C GLU A 144 -2.89 3.66 18.85
N VAL A 145 -3.05 4.87 18.31
CA VAL A 145 -4.28 5.67 18.45
C VAL A 145 -5.47 4.93 17.83
N ALA A 146 -5.31 4.34 16.64
CA ALA A 146 -6.34 3.52 16.01
C ALA A 146 -6.71 2.29 16.86
N LYS A 147 -5.71 1.64 17.46
CA LYS A 147 -5.92 0.49 18.37
C LYS A 147 -6.68 0.91 19.63
N PHE A 148 -6.35 2.06 20.21
CA PHE A 148 -7.07 2.66 21.33
C PHE A 148 -8.53 2.94 20.96
N LEU A 149 -8.78 3.69 19.87
CA LEU A 149 -10.13 4.09 19.46
C LEU A 149 -11.04 2.90 19.10
N LYS A 150 -10.46 1.74 18.72
CA LYS A 150 -11.21 0.55 18.33
C LYS A 150 -12.17 0.06 19.40
N VAL A 151 -11.87 0.24 20.69
CA VAL A 151 -12.77 -0.23 21.77
C VAL A 151 -14.06 0.60 21.86
N PHE A 152 -14.04 1.84 21.35
CA PHE A 152 -15.17 2.77 21.35
C PHE A 152 -15.97 2.76 20.05
N SER A 153 -15.52 2.03 19.02
CA SER A 153 -16.08 2.15 17.68
C SER A 153 -17.47 1.54 17.52
N THR A 154 -17.86 0.62 18.40
CA THR A 154 -19.17 -0.03 18.37
C THR A 154 -20.28 0.88 18.89
N THR A 155 -19.94 1.78 19.83
CA THR A 155 -20.88 2.69 20.47
C THR A 155 -20.85 4.10 19.89
N ASN A 156 -19.76 4.49 19.21
CA ASN A 156 -19.57 5.84 18.69
C ASN A 156 -19.40 5.85 17.16
N PRO A 157 -20.43 6.22 16.38
CA PRO A 157 -20.38 6.24 14.92
C PRO A 157 -19.24 7.11 14.35
N LEU A 158 -18.98 8.29 14.95
CA LEU A 158 -17.90 9.18 14.51
C LEU A 158 -16.51 8.55 14.73
N VAL A 159 -16.33 7.80 15.82
CA VAL A 159 -15.08 7.05 16.06
C VAL A 159 -14.90 5.96 15.00
N ASN A 160 -15.98 5.24 14.67
CA ASN A 160 -15.93 4.23 13.61
C ASN A 160 -15.57 4.83 12.25
N ASP A 161 -16.14 5.98 11.89
CA ASP A 161 -15.83 6.65 10.63
C ASP A 161 -14.40 7.19 10.59
N HIS A 162 -13.89 7.72 11.71
CA HIS A 162 -12.49 8.10 11.82
C HIS A 162 -11.55 6.88 11.73
N LEU A 163 -11.91 5.73 12.29
CA LEU A 163 -11.14 4.49 12.11
C LEU A 163 -11.12 4.01 10.66
N LYS A 164 -12.23 4.16 9.91
CA LYS A 164 -12.24 3.88 8.47
C LYS A 164 -11.30 4.83 7.72
N PHE A 165 -11.30 6.11 8.08
CA PHE A 165 -10.36 7.09 7.54
C PHE A 165 -8.91 6.70 7.83
N LEU A 166 -8.56 6.35 9.08
CA LEU A 166 -7.21 5.90 9.44
C LEU A 166 -6.82 4.62 8.67
N LYS A 167 -7.74 3.68 8.45
CA LYS A 167 -7.49 2.49 7.61
C LYS A 167 -7.23 2.85 6.15
N PHE A 168 -8.05 3.72 5.58
CA PHE A 168 -7.94 4.14 4.18
C PHE A 168 -6.58 4.77 3.88
N TYR A 169 -6.06 5.59 4.81
CA TYR A 169 -4.75 6.22 4.68
C TYR A 169 -3.59 5.41 5.30
N ASN A 170 -3.80 4.11 5.56
CA ASN A 170 -2.79 3.20 6.12
C ASN A 170 -2.18 3.65 7.47
N MET A 171 -2.93 4.44 8.25
CA MET A 171 -2.57 4.88 9.60
C MET A 171 -3.03 3.90 10.69
N ALA A 172 -3.95 2.98 10.39
CA ALA A 172 -4.44 1.97 11.33
C ALA A 172 -3.74 0.59 11.20
N GLN A 173 -2.74 0.47 10.33
CA GLN A 173 -2.09 -0.81 10.06
C GLN A 173 -1.10 -1.16 11.18
N ASP A 174 -1.40 -2.24 11.89
CA ASP A 174 -0.46 -2.91 12.79
C ASP A 174 0.45 -3.82 11.97
N ASN A 175 1.62 -3.32 11.60
CA ASN A 175 2.65 -4.06 10.87
C ASN A 175 3.56 -4.90 11.80
N THR A 176 3.15 -5.14 13.04
CA THR A 176 3.87 -6.06 13.93
C THR A 176 3.97 -7.42 13.26
N LEU A 177 5.20 -7.92 13.12
CA LEU A 177 5.46 -9.24 12.57
C LEU A 177 4.96 -10.30 13.55
N LYS A 178 3.92 -11.05 13.15
CA LYS A 178 3.34 -12.13 13.96
C LYS A 178 3.85 -13.47 13.45
N SER A 179 3.77 -14.51 14.27
CA SER A 179 4.18 -15.88 13.90
C SER A 179 3.49 -16.38 12.63
N VAL A 180 2.21 -16.05 12.44
CA VAL A 180 1.45 -16.36 11.22
C VAL A 180 2.06 -15.72 9.96
N ASN A 181 2.68 -14.54 10.08
CA ASN A 181 3.36 -13.90 8.97
C ASN A 181 4.64 -14.67 8.59
N LEU A 182 5.37 -15.20 9.58
CA LEU A 182 6.56 -16.03 9.33
C LEU A 182 6.21 -17.32 8.60
N ILE A 183 5.13 -17.99 9.03
CA ILE A 183 4.61 -19.20 8.36
C ILE A 183 4.17 -18.86 6.93
N ALA A 184 3.48 -17.73 6.73
CA ALA A 184 3.08 -17.28 5.40
C ALA A 184 4.29 -16.99 4.49
N MET A 185 5.37 -16.41 5.03
CA MET A 185 6.62 -16.20 4.29
C MET A 185 7.27 -17.53 3.89
N GLU A 186 7.31 -18.51 4.78
CA GLU A 186 7.82 -19.86 4.47
C GLU A 186 6.98 -20.55 3.39
N HIS A 187 5.65 -20.50 3.53
CA HIS A 187 4.74 -21.08 2.54
C HIS A 187 4.84 -20.40 1.18
N LEU A 188 5.02 -19.08 1.14
CA LEU A 188 5.25 -18.35 -0.11
C LEU A 188 6.47 -18.88 -0.86
N MET A 189 7.58 -19.11 -0.15
CA MET A 189 8.79 -19.67 -0.77
C MET A 189 8.54 -21.06 -1.34
N LYS A 190 7.89 -21.95 -0.59
CA LYS A 190 7.52 -23.30 -1.08
C LYS A 190 6.58 -23.22 -2.29
N THR A 191 5.62 -22.31 -2.28
CA THR A 191 4.71 -22.07 -3.41
C THR A 191 5.47 -21.60 -4.66
N ILE A 192 6.47 -20.72 -4.49
CA ILE A 192 7.34 -20.28 -5.58
C ILE A 192 8.11 -21.47 -6.15
N GLU A 193 8.76 -22.28 -5.31
CA GLU A 193 9.54 -23.45 -5.72
C GLU A 193 8.69 -24.46 -6.52
N ILE A 194 7.49 -24.79 -6.04
CA ILE A 194 6.56 -25.68 -6.75
C ILE A 194 6.14 -25.08 -8.10
N SER A 195 5.83 -23.79 -8.13
CA SER A 195 5.43 -23.12 -9.37
C SER A 195 6.56 -23.11 -10.39
N GLU A 196 7.80 -22.85 -9.96
CA GLU A 196 8.98 -22.91 -10.80
C GLU A 196 9.20 -24.30 -11.37
N PHE A 197 9.09 -25.34 -10.55
CA PHE A 197 9.24 -26.73 -11.00
C PHE A 197 8.32 -27.05 -12.19
N HIS A 198 7.03 -26.71 -12.11
CA HIS A 198 6.09 -26.95 -13.21
C HIS A 198 6.39 -26.11 -14.46
N LEU A 199 6.85 -24.86 -14.29
CA LEU A 199 7.23 -24.01 -15.41
C LEU A 199 8.53 -24.48 -16.09
N GLU A 200 9.51 -24.95 -15.32
CA GLU A 200 10.76 -25.51 -15.83
C GLU A 200 10.52 -26.81 -16.60
N ASN A 201 9.65 -27.70 -16.11
CA ASN A 201 9.27 -28.92 -16.81
C ASN A 201 8.64 -28.65 -18.19
N SER A 202 7.98 -27.49 -18.34
CA SER A 202 7.36 -27.08 -19.60
C SER A 202 8.30 -26.25 -20.50
N ALA A 203 9.48 -25.86 -20.02
CA ALA A 203 10.35 -24.88 -20.70
C ALA A 203 10.92 -25.40 -22.01
N GLN A 204 11.31 -26.67 -22.07
CA GLN A 204 11.81 -27.25 -23.32
C GLN A 204 10.72 -27.33 -24.38
N ASN A 205 9.49 -27.65 -23.99
CA ASN A 205 8.34 -27.65 -24.90
C ASN A 205 8.05 -26.24 -25.40
N PHE A 206 8.00 -25.24 -24.52
CA PHE A 206 7.84 -23.84 -24.91
C PHE A 206 8.91 -23.41 -25.92
N LYS A 207 10.18 -23.78 -25.68
CA LYS A 207 11.29 -23.51 -26.60
C LYS A 207 11.10 -24.17 -27.97
N ASN A 208 10.56 -25.39 -28.00
CA ASN A 208 10.28 -26.09 -29.26
C ASN A 208 9.18 -25.39 -30.08
N PHE A 209 8.19 -24.78 -29.43
CA PHE A 209 7.10 -24.06 -30.12
C PHE A 209 7.48 -22.64 -30.56
N PHE A 210 8.22 -21.91 -29.71
CA PHE A 210 8.38 -20.46 -29.85
C PHE A 210 9.84 -19.96 -29.84
N GLY A 211 10.81 -20.88 -29.92
CA GLY A 211 12.22 -20.55 -29.95
C GLY A 211 12.82 -20.26 -28.56
N LEU A 212 14.09 -19.82 -28.54
CA LEU A 212 14.84 -19.59 -27.31
C LEU A 212 14.09 -18.65 -26.34
N ILE A 213 14.04 -19.05 -25.06
CA ILE A 213 13.46 -18.23 -24.00
C ILE A 213 14.32 -16.98 -23.83
N ARG A 214 13.81 -15.81 -24.26
CA ARG A 214 14.56 -14.53 -24.25
C ARG A 214 14.47 -13.79 -22.93
N GLY A 215 13.56 -14.19 -22.04
CA GLY A 215 13.48 -13.67 -20.68
C GLY A 215 13.11 -14.76 -19.67
N ASN A 216 13.94 -14.89 -18.62
CA ASN A 216 13.61 -15.66 -17.43
C ASN A 216 13.29 -14.68 -16.29
N SER A 217 12.02 -14.32 -16.16
CA SER A 217 11.56 -13.43 -15.09
C SER A 217 11.35 -14.11 -13.75
N ASN A 218 11.72 -15.39 -13.58
CA ASN A 218 11.51 -16.14 -12.34
C ASN A 218 12.14 -15.44 -11.11
N PHE A 219 13.09 -14.51 -11.30
CA PHE A 219 13.67 -13.69 -10.22
C PHE A 219 13.32 -12.20 -10.25
N SER A 220 12.42 -11.74 -11.12
CA SER A 220 11.94 -10.36 -11.02
C SER A 220 10.78 -10.32 -10.03
N TRP A 221 11.07 -9.97 -8.77
CA TRP A 221 10.04 -9.62 -7.77
C TRP A 221 8.99 -8.65 -8.33
N GLY A 222 9.32 -7.89 -9.39
CA GLY A 222 8.38 -7.08 -10.16
C GLY A 222 7.20 -7.88 -10.77
N GLN A 223 7.40 -9.10 -11.26
CA GLN A 223 6.29 -9.92 -11.79
C GLN A 223 5.35 -10.42 -10.69
N ILE A 224 5.90 -10.85 -9.55
CA ILE A 224 5.08 -11.25 -8.40
C ILE A 224 4.35 -10.02 -7.84
N ARG A 225 5.05 -8.91 -7.58
CA ARG A 225 4.49 -7.70 -6.97
C ARG A 225 3.52 -6.96 -7.89
N GLY A 226 3.83 -6.88 -9.19
CA GLY A 226 3.08 -6.08 -10.16
C GLY A 226 1.99 -6.87 -10.89
N HIS A 227 2.18 -8.17 -11.08
CA HIS A 227 1.31 -9.00 -11.92
C HIS A 227 0.79 -10.26 -11.23
N ASN A 228 1.15 -10.53 -9.97
CA ASN A 228 0.72 -11.70 -9.20
C ASN A 228 0.97 -13.03 -9.91
N ARG A 229 2.09 -13.16 -10.62
CA ARG A 229 2.42 -14.36 -11.43
C ARG A 229 3.90 -14.70 -11.40
N ILE A 230 4.19 -15.98 -11.63
CA ILE A 230 5.52 -16.50 -11.98
C ILE A 230 5.42 -16.96 -13.44
N CYS A 231 6.39 -16.59 -14.28
CA CYS A 231 6.28 -16.81 -15.72
C CYS A 231 7.63 -16.88 -16.44
N LYS A 232 7.60 -17.56 -17.59
CA LYS A 232 8.65 -17.48 -18.62
C LYS A 232 8.05 -16.93 -19.91
N HIS A 233 8.83 -16.14 -20.64
CA HIS A 233 8.31 -15.39 -21.77
C HIS A 233 9.36 -15.15 -22.86
N ASN A 234 8.84 -14.88 -24.07
CA ASN A 234 9.59 -14.32 -25.18
C ASN A 234 9.04 -12.94 -25.50
N PHE A 235 9.91 -11.93 -25.49
CA PHE A 235 9.61 -10.58 -25.95
C PHE A 235 9.91 -10.41 -27.44
N GLY A 236 9.22 -9.45 -28.06
CA GLY A 236 9.41 -9.06 -29.45
C GLY A 236 8.95 -10.14 -30.43
N ILE A 237 7.85 -10.81 -30.10
CA ILE A 237 7.23 -11.85 -30.94
C ILE A 237 6.54 -11.28 -32.18
N LEU A 238 6.28 -9.98 -32.20
CA LEU A 238 5.94 -9.19 -33.37
C LEU A 238 7.11 -8.28 -33.66
N LYS A 239 7.53 -8.20 -34.93
CA LYS A 239 8.56 -7.23 -35.33
C LYS A 239 8.00 -5.84 -35.12
N SER A 240 8.75 -5.02 -34.38
CA SER A 240 8.37 -3.64 -34.11
C SER A 240 9.36 -2.64 -34.67
N LYS A 241 8.85 -1.70 -35.48
CA LYS A 241 9.63 -0.55 -35.97
C LYS A 241 9.80 0.53 -34.90
N SER A 242 8.84 0.62 -33.97
CA SER A 242 8.81 1.60 -32.88
C SER A 242 9.44 1.06 -31.58
N GLY A 243 9.88 -0.20 -31.58
CA GLY A 243 10.44 -0.87 -30.39
C GLY A 243 9.41 -1.13 -29.30
N LYS A 244 8.11 -1.18 -29.64
CA LYS A 244 7.03 -1.38 -28.67
C LYS A 244 6.82 -2.85 -28.38
N GLY A 245 6.31 -3.11 -27.17
CA GLY A 245 6.31 -4.45 -26.57
C GLY A 245 5.27 -5.38 -27.16
N SER A 246 5.69 -6.59 -27.49
CA SER A 246 4.84 -7.76 -27.69
C SER A 246 5.49 -8.95 -26.97
N GLU A 247 4.69 -9.83 -26.37
CA GLU A 247 5.21 -11.01 -25.68
C GLU A 247 4.32 -12.24 -25.86
N ILE A 248 4.94 -13.42 -25.83
CA ILE A 248 4.25 -14.68 -25.55
C ILE A 248 4.82 -15.27 -24.27
N LEU A 249 3.97 -15.75 -23.39
CA LEU A 249 4.41 -16.33 -22.13
C LEU A 249 3.50 -17.43 -21.63
N TYR A 250 4.03 -18.14 -20.64
CA TYR A 250 3.27 -19.07 -19.84
C TYR A 250 3.60 -18.89 -18.37
N SER A 251 2.60 -19.08 -17.52
CA SER A 251 2.64 -18.61 -16.14
C SER A 251 1.69 -19.37 -15.22
N ILE A 252 1.99 -19.29 -13.93
CA ILE A 252 1.09 -19.64 -12.84
C ILE A 252 0.70 -18.34 -12.11
N GLN A 253 -0.60 -18.07 -11.98
CA GLN A 253 -1.14 -16.91 -11.28
C GLN A 253 -1.40 -17.25 -9.81
N LEU A 254 -0.76 -16.51 -8.91
CA LEU A 254 -0.73 -16.84 -7.47
C LEU A 254 -2.02 -16.47 -6.72
N VAL A 255 -2.77 -15.47 -7.22
CA VAL A 255 -4.03 -15.02 -6.58
C VAL A 255 -5.23 -15.74 -7.18
N LYS A 256 -5.30 -15.85 -8.52
CA LYS A 256 -6.41 -16.53 -9.20
C LYS A 256 -6.27 -18.06 -9.17
N LEU A 257 -5.09 -18.58 -8.85
CA LEU A 257 -4.76 -20.00 -8.86
C LEU A 257 -5.01 -20.60 -10.24
N GLN A 258 -4.40 -20.02 -11.27
CA GLN A 258 -4.62 -20.41 -12.67
C GLN A 258 -3.30 -20.68 -13.39
N LEU A 259 -3.31 -21.69 -14.25
CA LEU A 259 -2.35 -21.80 -15.35
C LEU A 259 -2.77 -20.83 -16.45
N ASN A 260 -1.81 -20.20 -17.11
CA ASN A 260 -2.09 -19.25 -18.19
C ASN A 260 -1.00 -19.30 -19.25
N VAL A 261 -1.40 -19.39 -20.52
CA VAL A 261 -0.55 -19.11 -21.68
C VAL A 261 -1.17 -17.93 -22.41
N HIS A 262 -0.39 -16.91 -22.76
CA HIS A 262 -0.94 -15.79 -23.52
C HIS A 262 0.02 -15.17 -24.51
N ILE A 263 -0.56 -14.44 -25.46
CA ILE A 263 0.08 -13.46 -26.31
C ILE A 263 -0.42 -12.09 -25.88
N TYR A 264 0.49 -11.13 -25.66
CA TYR A 264 0.18 -9.75 -25.32
C TYR A 264 0.82 -8.78 -26.32
N VAL A 265 0.10 -7.70 -26.62
CA VAL A 265 0.55 -6.60 -27.48
C VAL A 265 0.21 -5.26 -26.81
N SER A 266 1.22 -4.40 -26.67
CA SER A 266 1.07 -3.06 -26.10
C SER A 266 0.14 -2.18 -26.95
N SER A 267 -0.62 -1.28 -26.33
CA SER A 267 -1.57 -0.41 -27.04
C SER A 267 -0.92 0.58 -28.00
N ASP A 268 0.38 0.86 -27.81
CA ASP A 268 1.20 1.71 -28.67
C ASP A 268 1.99 0.92 -29.75
N HIS A 269 1.83 -0.40 -29.83
CA HIS A 269 2.43 -1.22 -30.87
C HIS A 269 1.72 -0.98 -32.22
N GLU A 270 2.46 -0.89 -33.33
CA GLU A 270 1.88 -0.59 -34.65
C GLU A 270 0.84 -1.62 -35.10
N GLN A 271 1.08 -2.90 -34.80
CA GLN A 271 0.15 -4.00 -35.03
C GLN A 271 -0.95 -4.18 -33.96
N PHE A 272 -1.11 -3.29 -32.97
CA PHE A 272 -2.13 -3.42 -31.91
C PHE A 272 -3.56 -3.54 -32.46
N LYS A 273 -3.91 -2.71 -33.44
CA LYS A 273 -5.24 -2.75 -34.07
C LYS A 273 -5.48 -4.08 -34.77
N SER A 274 -4.53 -4.49 -35.62
CA SER A 274 -4.61 -5.76 -36.35
C SER A 274 -4.63 -6.98 -35.43
N PHE A 275 -3.94 -6.92 -34.28
CA PHE A 275 -4.00 -7.95 -33.26
C PHE A 275 -5.41 -8.06 -32.65
N ASN A 276 -6.08 -6.93 -32.40
CA ASN A 276 -7.45 -6.93 -31.88
C ASN A 276 -8.51 -7.35 -32.90
N ASP A 277 -8.17 -7.32 -34.20
CA ASP A 277 -9.04 -7.81 -35.26
C ASP A 277 -8.94 -9.35 -35.46
N ILE A 278 -8.07 -10.05 -34.71
CA ILE A 278 -7.94 -11.51 -34.77
C ILE A 278 -9.22 -12.16 -34.23
N ILE A 279 -9.88 -12.96 -35.06
CA ILE A 279 -11.08 -13.71 -34.68
C ILE A 279 -10.65 -15.02 -34.00
N CYS A 280 -10.95 -15.13 -32.71
CA CYS A 280 -10.70 -16.33 -31.91
C CYS A 280 -12.01 -17.05 -31.57
N ASP A 281 -11.96 -18.38 -31.41
CA ASP A 281 -13.07 -19.12 -30.80
C ASP A 281 -13.16 -18.74 -29.30
N PRO A 282 -14.25 -18.06 -28.85
CA PRO A 282 -14.38 -17.63 -27.47
C PRO A 282 -14.54 -18.79 -26.48
N LYS A 283 -14.78 -20.02 -26.96
CA LYS A 283 -14.79 -21.23 -26.10
C LYS A 283 -13.39 -21.71 -25.73
N VAL A 284 -12.38 -21.29 -26.51
CA VAL A 284 -10.99 -21.73 -26.35
C VAL A 284 -10.13 -20.58 -25.83
N TYR A 285 -10.30 -19.39 -26.39
CA TYR A 285 -9.48 -18.23 -26.08
C TYR A 285 -10.28 -17.16 -25.35
N ASN A 286 -9.62 -16.51 -24.39
CA ASN A 286 -10.10 -15.26 -23.82
C ASN A 286 -9.33 -14.11 -24.47
N HIS A 287 -10.05 -13.14 -25.02
CA HIS A 287 -9.48 -11.91 -25.56
C HIS A 287 -9.85 -10.75 -24.65
N GLU A 288 -8.84 -10.12 -24.05
CA GLU A 288 -9.01 -9.03 -23.09
C GLU A 288 -8.29 -7.79 -23.62
N ILE A 289 -8.97 -6.64 -23.59
CA ILE A 289 -8.43 -5.33 -23.99
C ILE A 289 -8.36 -4.44 -22.74
N PHE A 290 -7.22 -3.80 -22.57
CA PHE A 290 -6.88 -2.92 -21.45
C PHE A 290 -6.38 -1.58 -21.98
N ASP A 291 -6.30 -0.56 -21.12
CA ASP A 291 -5.79 0.77 -21.50
C ASP A 291 -4.36 0.73 -22.06
N HIS A 292 -3.54 -0.21 -21.58
CA HIS A 292 -2.13 -0.35 -21.93
C HIS A 292 -1.85 -1.47 -22.94
N GLY A 293 -2.86 -2.18 -23.44
CA GLY A 293 -2.63 -3.25 -24.43
C GLY A 293 -3.74 -4.28 -24.45
N SER A 294 -3.49 -5.41 -25.10
CA SER A 294 -4.47 -6.47 -25.29
C SER A 294 -3.81 -7.83 -25.19
N SER A 295 -4.55 -8.82 -24.71
CA SER A 295 -4.07 -10.20 -24.62
C SER A 295 -5.05 -11.20 -25.19
N ILE A 296 -4.55 -12.22 -25.86
CA ILE A 296 -5.28 -13.44 -26.21
C ILE A 296 -4.67 -14.57 -25.39
N ASN A 297 -5.49 -15.25 -24.59
CA ASN A 297 -5.00 -16.20 -23.59
C ASN A 297 -5.86 -17.46 -23.45
N VAL A 298 -5.22 -18.53 -22.99
CA VAL A 298 -5.83 -19.80 -22.58
C VAL A 298 -5.50 -20.00 -21.11
N ARG A 299 -6.49 -20.36 -20.31
CA ARG A 299 -6.40 -20.47 -18.85
C ARG A 299 -6.99 -21.79 -18.37
N GLU A 300 -6.49 -22.27 -17.23
CA GLU A 300 -7.05 -23.43 -16.53
C GLU A 300 -6.98 -23.21 -15.03
N ASP A 301 -7.99 -23.71 -14.32
CA ASP A 301 -8.01 -23.67 -12.86
C ASP A 301 -6.98 -24.67 -12.32
N LEU A 302 -6.01 -24.16 -11.54
CA LEU A 302 -4.98 -25.00 -10.92
C LEU A 302 -5.60 -26.00 -9.91
N GLY A 303 -6.78 -25.68 -9.37
CA GLY A 303 -7.54 -26.58 -8.51
C GLY A 303 -7.95 -27.89 -9.18
N MET A 304 -7.98 -27.97 -10.52
CA MET A 304 -8.24 -29.22 -11.25
C MET A 304 -7.15 -30.28 -11.05
N PHE A 305 -5.94 -29.87 -10.64
CA PHE A 305 -4.80 -30.76 -10.40
C PHE A 305 -4.59 -31.04 -8.91
N LEU A 306 -5.50 -30.59 -8.04
CA LEU A 306 -5.37 -30.73 -6.60
C LEU A 306 -5.44 -32.20 -6.17
N ASN A 307 -4.46 -32.65 -5.38
CA ASN A 307 -4.32 -34.03 -4.90
C ASN A 307 -4.18 -35.09 -6.02
N ASP A 308 -3.83 -34.67 -7.24
CA ASP A 308 -3.52 -35.59 -8.32
C ASP A 308 -2.05 -36.05 -8.22
N GLU A 309 -1.83 -37.35 -8.04
CA GLU A 309 -0.48 -37.94 -7.99
C GLU A 309 0.30 -37.73 -9.31
N ASN A 310 -0.39 -37.45 -10.41
CA ASN A 310 0.18 -37.14 -11.72
C ASN A 310 0.04 -35.65 -12.11
N ALA A 311 -0.17 -34.76 -11.12
CA ALA A 311 -0.33 -33.33 -11.37
C ALA A 311 0.81 -32.74 -12.22
N ASP A 312 2.05 -33.19 -12.02
CA ASP A 312 3.21 -32.71 -12.77
C ASP A 312 3.09 -32.93 -14.28
N LYS A 313 2.71 -34.15 -14.66
CA LYS A 313 2.50 -34.58 -16.03
C LYS A 313 1.29 -33.88 -16.62
N ASN A 314 0.17 -33.83 -15.88
CA ASN A 314 -1.08 -33.26 -16.38
C ASN A 314 -0.96 -31.75 -16.60
N ILE A 315 -0.26 -31.02 -15.72
CA ILE A 315 0.07 -29.60 -15.91
C ILE A 315 0.96 -29.40 -17.14
N ASN A 316 2.00 -30.22 -17.31
CA ASN A 316 2.89 -30.13 -18.48
C ASN A 316 2.13 -30.45 -19.80
N GLU A 317 1.28 -31.48 -19.81
CA GLU A 317 0.43 -31.81 -20.96
C GLU A 317 -0.54 -30.68 -21.30
N TRP A 318 -1.12 -30.03 -20.29
CA TRP A 318 -1.95 -28.85 -20.47
C TRP A 318 -1.16 -27.69 -21.12
N PHE A 319 0.06 -27.41 -20.65
CA PHE A 319 0.92 -26.40 -21.24
C PHE A 319 1.26 -26.74 -22.70
N ILE A 320 1.65 -27.98 -23.01
CA ILE A 320 1.95 -28.44 -24.37
C ILE A 320 0.74 -28.20 -25.30
N LYS A 321 -0.45 -28.61 -24.86
CA LYS A 321 -1.69 -28.40 -25.62
C LYS A 321 -1.94 -26.90 -25.86
N SER A 322 -1.78 -26.09 -24.83
CA SER A 322 -1.97 -24.63 -24.90
C SER A 322 -0.94 -23.94 -25.80
N PHE A 323 0.30 -24.42 -25.82
CA PHE A 323 1.33 -23.95 -26.77
C PHE A 323 0.95 -24.29 -28.20
N GLY A 324 0.42 -25.49 -28.45
CA GLY A 324 -0.14 -25.88 -29.74
C GLY A 324 -1.26 -24.94 -30.20
N LEU A 325 -2.19 -24.59 -29.31
CA LEU A 325 -3.27 -23.64 -29.59
C LEU A 325 -2.71 -22.26 -29.99
N MET A 326 -1.78 -21.70 -29.20
CA MET A 326 -1.16 -20.42 -29.51
C MET A 326 -0.37 -20.45 -30.81
N LYS A 327 0.36 -21.54 -31.09
CA LYS A 327 1.09 -21.69 -32.35
C LYS A 327 0.14 -21.75 -33.55
N ASN A 328 -0.99 -22.44 -33.42
CA ASN A 328 -2.02 -22.49 -34.46
C ASN A 328 -2.62 -21.10 -34.71
N LEU A 329 -2.90 -20.33 -33.64
CA LEU A 329 -3.36 -18.95 -33.76
C LEU A 329 -2.37 -18.08 -34.55
N ILE A 330 -1.07 -18.20 -34.25
CA ILE A 330 0.00 -17.49 -34.98
C ILE A 330 -0.01 -17.89 -36.46
N VAL A 331 -0.04 -19.18 -36.78
CA VAL A 331 -0.01 -19.70 -38.16
C VAL A 331 -1.25 -19.28 -38.96
N GLN A 332 -2.42 -19.21 -38.32
CA GLN A 332 -3.67 -18.78 -38.95
C GLN A 332 -3.74 -17.28 -39.23
N ASN A 333 -2.82 -16.50 -38.66
CA ASN A 333 -2.77 -15.05 -38.82
C ASN A 333 -1.44 -14.59 -39.46
N PRO A 334 -1.12 -15.04 -40.70
CA PRO A 334 0.15 -14.73 -41.37
C PRO A 334 0.28 -13.25 -41.78
N GLN A 335 -0.82 -12.48 -41.74
CA GLN A 335 -0.81 -11.04 -41.97
C GLN A 335 -0.06 -10.23 -40.89
N MET A 336 0.14 -10.84 -39.71
CA MET A 336 0.92 -10.25 -38.63
C MET A 336 2.42 -10.55 -38.85
N ASP A 337 3.29 -9.59 -38.55
CA ASP A 337 4.73 -9.70 -38.72
C ASP A 337 5.39 -10.43 -37.53
N TRP A 338 5.11 -11.73 -37.40
CA TRP A 338 5.63 -12.57 -36.33
C TRP A 338 7.16 -12.76 -36.41
N ASN A 339 7.78 -12.89 -35.24
CA ASN A 339 9.21 -13.08 -35.02
C ASN A 339 9.43 -14.23 -34.01
N ILE A 340 9.06 -15.44 -34.43
CA ILE A 340 8.98 -16.64 -33.57
C ILE A 340 9.80 -17.78 -34.18
#